data_AF-A0A7V0XPC3-F1
#
_entry.id   AF-A0A7V0XPC3-F1
#
_cell.length_a   1.000
_cell.length_b   1.000
_cell.length_c   1.000
_cell.angle_alpha   90.00
_cell.angle_beta   90.00
_cell.angle_gamma   90.00
#
_symmetry.space_group_name_H-M   'P 1'
#
loop_
_entity.id
_entity.type
_entity.pdbx_description
1 polymer ?
#
loop_
_entity_poly.entity_id
_entity_poly.type
_entity_poly.pdbx_seq_one_letter_code
_entity_poly.pdbx_strand_id
1 'polypeptide(L)'
;MKRVIFKLISVVVLLLMVVSCEKNPIEQANEEYDYSKMIPRVMAIDGPAEFIASGQQYARYTASTRGGSTFEWSVSKVSADIVVDPDDDGKTYIADIKFEQLDEDSVAIVTVVETNHFGAKSDPFTKTVSLLRFCPLEMDNFTGLYLEGDGDGQFCDVTVTRDPADDLFGLVLDGILGQNYWWGPPGGHLVIKIEGCNNTLFFDKQATGIVDPTYGMVSMELDGGVKGWIDPEDYSFGYTGKVTVAAGSFGAYPFEYTKQ
;
A
#
# COMPACT_ATOMS: atom_id res chain seq x y z
N MET A 1 33.69 6.33 81.83
CA MET A 1 32.50 6.42 80.96
C MET A 1 32.83 6.78 79.50
N LYS A 2 33.67 7.78 79.20
CA LYS A 2 34.01 8.18 77.80
C LYS A 2 34.55 7.06 76.88
N ARG A 3 35.32 6.09 77.41
CA ARG A 3 35.86 4.95 76.62
C ARG A 3 34.82 3.88 76.25
N VAL A 4 33.70 3.80 76.97
CA VAL A 4 32.62 2.84 76.68
C VAL A 4 31.70 3.40 75.58
N ILE A 5 31.45 4.71 75.60
CA ILE A 5 30.63 5.40 74.59
C ILE A 5 31.28 5.33 73.19
N PHE A 6 32.60 5.48 73.10
CA PHE A 6 33.32 5.41 71.82
C PHE A 6 33.27 4.01 71.17
N LYS A 7 33.29 2.95 71.99
CA LYS A 7 33.16 1.57 71.50
C LYS A 7 31.74 1.27 71.02
N LEU A 8 30.72 1.81 71.68
CA LEU A 8 29.33 1.66 71.28
C LEU A 8 29.02 2.38 69.96
N ILE A 9 29.56 3.59 69.76
CA ILE A 9 29.40 4.32 68.49
C ILE A 9 30.06 3.55 67.33
N SER A 10 31.25 2.98 67.53
CA SER A 10 31.93 2.20 66.49
C SER A 10 31.18 0.94 66.09
N VAL A 11 30.51 0.26 67.03
CA VAL A 11 29.68 -0.93 66.73
C VAL A 11 28.40 -0.54 66.01
N VAL A 12 27.76 0.58 66.41
CA VAL A 12 26.55 1.09 65.75
C VAL A 12 26.83 1.54 64.32
N VAL A 13 27.95 2.22 64.07
CA VAL A 13 28.34 2.64 62.71
C VAL A 13 28.66 1.44 61.82
N LEU A 14 29.33 0.40 62.36
CA LEU A 14 29.58 -0.83 61.61
C LEU A 14 28.27 -1.56 61.29
N LEU A 15 27.31 -1.59 62.23
CA LEU A 15 26.00 -2.22 62.04
C LEU A 15 25.15 -1.48 60.99
N LEU A 16 25.24 -0.14 60.93
CA LEU A 16 24.54 0.67 59.94
C LEU A 16 25.09 0.50 58.51
N MET A 17 26.37 0.12 58.34
CA MET A 17 26.94 -0.16 57.00
C MET A 17 26.54 -1.53 56.44
N VAL A 18 26.15 -2.50 57.28
CA VAL A 18 25.75 -3.84 56.79
C VAL A 18 24.30 -3.88 56.30
N VAL A 19 23.44 -2.97 56.77
CA VAL A 19 22.03 -2.88 56.38
C VAL A 19 21.84 -2.18 55.03
N SER A 20 22.85 -1.46 54.52
CA SER A 20 22.76 -0.78 53.21
C SER A 20 23.13 -1.65 52.01
N CYS A 21 23.34 -2.97 52.20
CA CYS A 21 23.67 -3.91 51.12
C CYS A 21 22.45 -4.73 50.65
N GLU A 22 21.27 -4.53 51.23
CA GLU A 22 20.05 -5.11 50.68
C GLU A 22 19.74 -4.38 49.37
N LYS A 23 19.70 -5.15 48.26
CA LYS A 23 19.28 -4.65 46.95
C LYS A 23 17.95 -3.94 47.11
N ASN A 24 17.80 -2.79 46.47
CA ASN A 24 16.55 -2.07 46.62
C ASN A 24 15.40 -2.94 46.04
N PRO A 25 14.13 -2.71 46.44
CA PRO A 25 13.01 -3.52 45.97
C PRO A 25 12.86 -3.61 44.44
N ILE A 26 13.33 -2.60 43.69
CA ILE A 26 13.35 -2.59 42.22
C ILE A 26 14.44 -3.51 41.67
N GLU A 27 15.66 -3.49 42.26
CA GLU A 27 16.74 -4.41 41.88
C GLU A 27 16.36 -5.86 42.20
N GLN A 28 15.77 -6.09 43.36
CA GLN A 28 15.28 -7.41 43.77
C GLN A 28 14.17 -7.90 42.83
N ALA A 29 13.21 -7.04 42.49
CA ALA A 29 12.16 -7.36 41.52
C ALA A 29 12.70 -7.59 40.10
N ASN A 30 13.72 -6.85 39.66
CA ASN A 30 14.34 -7.04 38.35
C ASN A 30 15.13 -8.34 38.26
N GLU A 31 15.74 -8.80 39.35
CA GLU A 31 16.45 -10.09 39.40
C GLU A 31 15.51 -11.28 39.48
N GLU A 32 14.35 -11.12 40.12
CA GLU A 32 13.28 -12.12 40.09
C GLU A 32 12.51 -12.12 38.76
N TYR A 33 12.64 -11.06 37.95
CA TYR A 33 11.97 -10.94 36.67
C TYR A 33 12.62 -11.81 35.60
N ASP A 34 12.03 -12.98 35.38
CA ASP A 34 12.47 -13.92 34.36
C ASP A 34 11.95 -13.53 32.97
N TYR A 35 12.69 -12.66 32.28
CA TYR A 35 12.37 -12.22 30.93
C TYR A 35 12.26 -13.37 29.90
N SER A 36 12.86 -14.53 30.17
CA SER A 36 12.73 -15.70 29.29
C SER A 36 11.31 -16.27 29.26
N LYS A 37 10.49 -15.98 30.28
CA LYS A 37 9.08 -16.36 30.35
C LYS A 37 8.13 -15.39 29.66
N MET A 38 8.64 -14.26 29.16
CA MET A 38 7.83 -13.32 28.39
C MET A 38 7.58 -13.87 27.00
N ILE A 39 6.38 -14.40 26.78
CA ILE A 39 5.94 -14.83 25.45
C ILE A 39 5.61 -13.56 24.64
N PRO A 40 6.30 -13.32 23.50
CA PRO A 40 5.97 -12.20 22.64
C PRO A 40 4.59 -12.37 22.02
N ARG A 41 4.03 -11.28 21.51
CA ARG A 41 2.72 -11.30 20.84
C ARG A 41 2.71 -10.27 19.73
N VAL A 42 2.52 -10.76 18.51
CA VAL A 42 2.20 -9.93 17.36
C VAL A 42 0.76 -9.42 17.51
N MET A 43 0.58 -8.11 17.36
CA MET A 43 -0.70 -7.44 17.56
C MET A 43 -1.42 -7.17 16.25
N ALA A 44 -0.67 -6.98 15.16
CA ALA A 44 -1.21 -6.70 13.84
C ALA A 44 -0.23 -7.09 12.72
N ILE A 45 -0.80 -7.42 11.56
CA ILE A 45 -0.14 -7.39 10.25
C ILE A 45 -0.81 -6.30 9.43
N ASP A 46 -0.07 -5.26 9.08
CA ASP A 46 -0.48 -4.25 8.13
C ASP A 46 -0.04 -4.63 6.69
N GLY A 47 -0.81 -4.18 5.70
CA GLY A 47 -0.65 -4.55 4.29
C GLY A 47 -1.99 -4.74 3.57
N PRO A 48 -1.99 -5.01 2.26
CA PRO A 48 -3.22 -5.12 1.50
C PRO A 48 -4.10 -6.31 1.96
N ALA A 49 -5.41 -6.09 2.00
CA ALA A 49 -6.41 -7.13 2.24
C ALA A 49 -6.84 -7.84 0.94
N GLU A 50 -6.62 -7.19 -0.20
CA GLU A 50 -6.87 -7.70 -1.54
C GLU A 50 -5.66 -7.38 -2.43
N PHE A 51 -5.25 -8.31 -3.30
CA PHE A 51 -4.09 -8.16 -4.17
C PHE A 51 -4.26 -8.95 -5.47
N ILE A 52 -3.76 -8.42 -6.59
CA ILE A 52 -3.77 -9.14 -7.88
C ILE A 52 -2.58 -10.10 -7.91
N ALA A 53 -2.86 -11.39 -8.03
CA ALA A 53 -1.84 -12.42 -8.11
C ALA A 53 -1.29 -12.52 -9.54
N SER A 54 -0.44 -11.56 -9.94
CA SER A 54 0.17 -11.49 -11.27
C SER A 54 1.47 -12.28 -11.42
N GLY A 55 2.07 -12.74 -10.32
CA GLY A 55 3.40 -13.35 -10.33
C GLY A 55 4.54 -12.35 -10.55
N GLN A 56 4.27 -11.05 -10.66
CA GLN A 56 5.26 -10.04 -11.04
C GLN A 56 5.48 -8.96 -9.96
N GLN A 57 4.44 -8.59 -9.21
CA GLN A 57 4.49 -7.50 -8.22
C GLN A 57 4.59 -8.03 -6.78
N TYR A 58 5.29 -7.28 -5.94
CA TYR A 58 5.37 -7.54 -4.49
C TYR A 58 4.34 -6.72 -3.73
N ALA A 59 3.67 -7.36 -2.78
CA ALA A 59 2.87 -6.72 -1.74
C ALA A 59 3.70 -6.56 -0.47
N ARG A 60 3.80 -5.33 0.06
CA ARG A 60 4.51 -5.06 1.31
C ARG A 60 3.61 -5.29 2.52
N TYR A 61 4.10 -6.09 3.45
CA TYR A 61 3.47 -6.36 4.75
C TYR A 61 4.39 -5.95 5.89
N THR A 62 3.79 -5.44 6.98
CA THR A 62 4.53 -5.07 8.19
C THR A 62 3.87 -5.65 9.43
N ALA A 63 4.67 -6.19 10.35
CA ALA A 63 4.20 -6.66 11.65
C ALA A 63 4.40 -5.57 12.70
N SER A 64 3.50 -5.51 13.69
CA SER A 64 3.67 -4.63 14.86
C SER A 64 4.97 -4.97 15.60
N THR A 65 5.85 -3.99 15.81
CA THR A 65 7.21 -4.25 16.30
C THR A 65 7.34 -4.20 17.82
N ARG A 66 8.33 -4.95 18.33
CA ARG A 66 8.93 -4.78 19.65
C ARG A 66 10.45 -4.76 19.49
N GLY A 67 11.13 -3.98 20.32
CA GLY A 67 12.59 -3.89 20.27
C GLY A 67 13.23 -5.25 20.59
N GLY A 68 14.20 -5.65 19.77
CA GLY A 68 15.01 -6.86 19.99
C GLY A 68 14.34 -8.19 19.58
N SER A 69 13.23 -8.15 18.84
CA SER A 69 12.59 -9.36 18.30
C SER A 69 12.94 -9.57 16.82
N THR A 70 12.96 -10.84 16.40
CA THR A 70 12.96 -11.27 15.00
C THR A 70 11.60 -11.83 14.60
N PHE A 71 11.31 -11.82 13.32
CA PHE A 71 10.03 -12.21 12.74
C PHE A 71 10.24 -13.21 11.61
N GLU A 72 9.50 -14.32 11.65
CA GLU A 72 9.44 -15.35 10.62
C GLU A 72 8.12 -15.21 9.86
N TRP A 73 8.19 -15.05 8.54
CA TRP A 73 7.03 -14.91 7.65
C TRP A 73 6.77 -16.18 6.87
N SER A 74 5.51 -16.52 6.67
CA SER A 74 5.09 -17.63 5.80
C SER A 74 3.75 -17.35 5.14
N VAL A 75 3.53 -17.97 3.99
CA VAL A 75 2.25 -17.93 3.26
C VAL A 75 1.75 -19.35 3.13
N SER A 76 0.43 -19.53 3.23
CA SER A 76 -0.23 -20.80 2.94
C SER A 76 -1.42 -20.62 2.01
N LYS A 77 -1.98 -21.75 1.53
CA LYS A 77 -3.05 -21.89 0.52
C LYS A 77 -2.63 -21.62 -0.93
N VAL A 78 -1.63 -20.77 -1.13
CA VAL A 78 -1.02 -20.49 -2.43
C VAL A 78 0.50 -20.48 -2.30
N SER A 79 1.19 -20.63 -3.42
CA SER A 79 2.62 -20.39 -3.52
C SER A 79 2.92 -18.88 -3.51
N ALA A 80 4.01 -18.50 -2.87
CA ALA A 80 4.50 -17.13 -2.87
C ALA A 80 6.01 -17.10 -2.63
N ASP A 81 6.68 -16.13 -3.24
CA ASP A 81 8.03 -15.73 -2.89
C ASP A 81 7.98 -14.69 -1.76
N ILE A 82 8.78 -14.89 -0.72
CA ILE A 82 8.87 -13.96 0.42
C ILE A 82 10.28 -13.40 0.46
N VAL A 83 10.40 -12.09 0.34
CA VAL A 83 11.64 -11.35 0.58
C VAL A 83 11.48 -10.58 1.87
N VAL A 84 12.27 -10.93 2.87
CA VAL A 84 12.28 -10.23 4.16
C VAL A 84 13.30 -9.10 4.06
N ASP A 85 12.84 -7.88 4.33
CA ASP A 85 13.68 -6.67 4.32
C ASP A 85 14.09 -6.36 5.77
N PRO A 86 15.31 -6.72 6.20
CA PRO A 86 15.79 -6.34 7.52
C PRO A 86 15.99 -4.81 7.57
N ASP A 87 15.46 -4.15 8.60
CA ASP A 87 15.78 -2.75 8.86
C ASP A 87 17.28 -2.54 9.15
N ASP A 88 17.71 -1.28 9.30
CA ASP A 88 19.10 -0.92 9.63
C ASP A 88 19.65 -1.60 10.91
N ASP A 89 18.76 -2.07 11.79
CA ASP A 89 19.09 -2.81 13.02
C ASP A 89 18.97 -4.35 12.86
N GLY A 90 18.76 -4.84 11.62
CA GLY A 90 18.61 -6.26 11.30
C GLY A 90 17.22 -6.85 11.64
N LYS A 91 16.21 -6.01 11.89
CA LYS A 91 14.87 -6.47 12.28
C LYS A 91 14.03 -6.83 11.07
N THR A 92 13.41 -8.01 11.11
CA THR A 92 12.70 -8.64 9.98
C THR A 92 11.18 -8.41 9.97
N TYR A 93 10.70 -7.32 10.57
CA TYR A 93 9.25 -7.05 10.71
C TYR A 93 8.59 -6.54 9.41
N ILE A 94 9.35 -6.41 8.33
CA ILE A 94 8.86 -6.06 6.99
C ILE A 94 9.09 -7.26 6.08
N ALA A 95 8.07 -7.64 5.31
CA ALA A 95 8.17 -8.64 4.27
C ALA A 95 7.50 -8.16 2.99
N ASP A 96 8.22 -8.26 1.89
CA ASP A 96 7.68 -8.11 0.54
C ASP A 96 7.31 -9.50 0.03
N ILE A 97 6.03 -9.72 -0.26
CA ILE A 97 5.45 -11.01 -0.65
C ILE A 97 4.97 -10.92 -2.10
N LYS A 98 5.48 -11.78 -2.97
CA LYS A 98 5.02 -11.91 -4.36
C LYS A 98 4.27 -13.24 -4.50
N PHE A 99 2.96 -13.15 -4.65
CA PHE A 99 2.12 -14.33 -4.91
C PHE A 99 2.35 -14.83 -6.34
N GLU A 100 2.37 -16.15 -6.54
CA GLU A 100 2.40 -16.73 -7.89
C GLU A 100 1.18 -16.30 -8.71
N GLN A 101 1.32 -16.33 -10.03
CA GLN A 101 0.20 -16.01 -10.92
C GLN A 101 -0.97 -16.97 -10.69
N LEU A 102 -2.18 -16.44 -10.60
CA LEU A 102 -3.41 -17.24 -10.48
C LEU A 102 -4.35 -16.99 -11.66
N ASP A 103 -4.95 -18.05 -12.18
CA ASP A 103 -5.98 -17.99 -13.23
C ASP A 103 -7.41 -17.88 -12.66
N GLU A 104 -7.56 -18.10 -11.35
CA GLU A 104 -8.82 -18.03 -10.60
C GLU A 104 -8.62 -17.28 -9.28
N ASP A 105 -9.67 -16.59 -8.84
CA ASP A 105 -9.66 -15.88 -7.55
C ASP A 105 -9.43 -16.90 -6.42
N SER A 106 -8.63 -16.51 -5.42
CA SER A 106 -8.23 -17.39 -4.34
C SER A 106 -8.05 -16.61 -3.04
N VAL A 107 -7.63 -17.32 -1.99
CA VAL A 107 -7.35 -16.74 -0.69
C VAL A 107 -5.99 -17.22 -0.21
N ALA A 108 -5.13 -16.29 0.19
CA ALA A 108 -3.88 -16.57 0.87
C ALA A 108 -4.00 -16.31 2.37
N ILE A 109 -3.19 -17.03 3.17
CA ILE A 109 -3.04 -16.75 4.60
C ILE A 109 -1.59 -16.38 4.86
N VAL A 110 -1.34 -15.09 5.12
CA VAL A 110 -0.05 -14.56 5.55
C VAL A 110 0.08 -14.78 7.05
N THR A 111 1.14 -15.44 7.48
CA THR A 111 1.40 -15.77 8.88
C THR A 111 2.73 -15.18 9.31
N VAL A 112 2.77 -14.61 10.50
CA VAL A 112 3.99 -14.13 11.13
C VAL A 112 4.15 -14.71 12.54
N VAL A 113 5.38 -15.08 12.88
CA VAL A 113 5.77 -15.55 14.22
C VAL A 113 6.90 -14.65 14.72
N GLU A 114 6.72 -14.05 15.90
CA GLU A 114 7.75 -13.25 16.57
C GLU A 114 8.59 -14.14 17.48
N THR A 115 9.91 -13.96 17.46
CA THR A 115 10.86 -14.55 18.40
C THR A 115 11.58 -13.44 19.15
N ASN A 116 11.48 -13.42 20.48
CA ASN A 116 12.19 -12.42 21.28
C ASN A 116 13.70 -12.76 21.39
N HIS A 117 14.50 -11.85 21.94
CA HIS A 117 15.95 -12.06 22.13
C HIS A 117 16.34 -13.22 23.06
N PHE A 118 15.38 -13.80 23.81
CA PHE A 118 15.58 -15.00 24.62
C PHE A 118 15.17 -16.30 23.90
N GLY A 119 14.73 -16.21 22.65
CA GLY A 119 14.30 -17.36 21.85
C GLY A 119 12.86 -17.82 22.11
N ALA A 120 12.07 -17.10 22.92
CA ALA A 120 10.65 -17.42 23.10
C ALA A 120 9.85 -16.98 21.86
N LYS A 121 9.04 -17.88 21.33
CA LYS A 121 8.19 -17.65 20.15
C LYS A 121 6.77 -17.26 20.55
N SER A 122 6.15 -16.36 19.78
CA SER A 122 4.73 -16.04 19.91
C SER A 122 3.86 -17.17 19.34
N ASP A 123 2.58 -17.15 19.67
CA ASP A 123 1.59 -17.83 18.83
C ASP A 123 1.59 -17.22 17.42
N PRO A 124 1.31 -17.99 16.35
CA PRO A 124 1.21 -17.46 15.00
C PRO A 124 0.09 -16.43 14.89
N PHE A 125 0.38 -15.29 14.27
CA PHE A 125 -0.62 -14.30 13.90
C PHE A 125 -0.86 -14.36 12.39
N THR A 126 -2.13 -14.43 11.98
CA THR A 126 -2.51 -14.65 10.59
C THR A 126 -3.34 -13.49 10.04
N LYS A 127 -3.13 -13.17 8.77
CA LYS A 127 -3.96 -12.28 7.97
C LYS A 127 -4.42 -13.00 6.71
N THR A 128 -5.74 -13.00 6.50
CA THR A 128 -6.35 -13.49 5.26
C THR A 128 -6.26 -12.41 4.19
N VAL A 129 -5.85 -12.79 2.98
CA VAL A 129 -5.72 -11.90 1.82
C VAL A 129 -6.55 -12.48 0.68
N SER A 130 -7.45 -11.68 0.12
CA SER A 130 -8.18 -12.00 -1.11
C SER A 130 -7.22 -11.85 -2.30
N LEU A 131 -7.01 -12.91 -3.06
CA LEU A 131 -6.18 -12.86 -4.26
C LEU A 131 -7.08 -12.85 -5.48
N LEU A 132 -7.02 -11.78 -6.25
CA LEU A 132 -7.69 -11.69 -7.54
C LEU A 132 -6.83 -12.39 -8.60
N ARG A 133 -7.49 -13.13 -9.49
CA ARG A 133 -6.81 -13.71 -10.66
C ARG A 133 -6.18 -12.64 -11.53
N PHE A 134 -5.17 -13.05 -12.28
CA PHE A 134 -4.52 -12.20 -13.27
C PHE A 134 -5.16 -12.42 -14.65
N CYS A 135 -5.82 -11.39 -15.18
CA CYS A 135 -6.34 -11.38 -16.54
C CYS A 135 -5.54 -10.37 -17.38
N PRO A 136 -4.38 -10.76 -17.93
CA PRO A 136 -3.58 -9.85 -18.72
C PRO A 136 -4.33 -9.44 -19.98
N LEU A 137 -4.22 -8.17 -20.33
CA LEU A 137 -4.53 -7.67 -21.66
C LEU A 137 -3.23 -7.36 -22.37
N GLU A 138 -3.22 -7.50 -23.70
CA GLU A 138 -2.14 -7.02 -24.55
C GLU A 138 -2.19 -5.49 -24.58
N MET A 139 -1.64 -4.85 -23.53
CA MET A 139 -1.76 -3.40 -23.30
C MET A 139 -1.18 -2.55 -24.44
N ASP A 140 -0.23 -3.09 -25.21
CA ASP A 140 0.29 -2.40 -26.41
C ASP A 140 -0.79 -2.22 -27.49
N ASN A 141 -1.81 -3.09 -27.52
CA ASN A 141 -2.97 -2.92 -28.39
C ASN A 141 -3.88 -1.76 -27.95
N PHE A 142 -3.70 -1.20 -26.75
CA PHE A 142 -4.41 0.01 -26.31
C PHE A 142 -3.59 1.29 -26.50
N THR A 143 -2.38 1.20 -27.05
CA THR A 143 -1.55 2.38 -27.36
C THR A 143 -1.76 2.86 -28.79
N GLY A 144 -1.51 4.15 -29.04
CA GLY A 144 -1.58 4.76 -30.36
C GLY A 144 -2.41 6.05 -30.37
N LEU A 145 -2.91 6.40 -31.57
CA LEU A 145 -3.79 7.55 -31.76
C LEU A 145 -5.25 7.12 -31.60
N TYR A 146 -6.00 7.96 -30.89
CA TYR A 146 -7.40 7.77 -30.58
C TYR A 146 -8.17 9.03 -30.96
N LEU A 147 -9.44 8.84 -31.31
CA LEU A 147 -10.42 9.90 -31.40
C LEU A 147 -11.25 9.91 -30.11
N GLU A 148 -11.12 10.96 -29.31
CA GLU A 148 -12.00 11.23 -28.16
C GLU A 148 -13.27 11.91 -28.66
N GLY A 149 -14.43 11.38 -28.30
CA GLY A 149 -15.74 11.99 -28.48
C GLY A 149 -16.55 12.00 -27.19
N ASP A 150 -17.52 12.89 -27.10
CA ASP A 150 -18.35 13.11 -25.88
C ASP A 150 -19.85 12.85 -26.10
N GLY A 151 -20.20 12.31 -27.27
CA GLY A 151 -21.58 12.10 -27.70
C GLY A 151 -22.28 13.33 -28.30
N ASP A 152 -21.63 14.50 -28.37
CA ASP A 152 -22.18 15.71 -29.02
C ASP A 152 -21.76 15.87 -30.50
N GLY A 153 -20.88 14.98 -30.96
CA GLY A 153 -20.35 14.96 -32.33
C GLY A 153 -19.08 15.80 -32.53
N GLN A 154 -18.52 16.36 -31.46
CA GLN A 154 -17.18 16.92 -31.44
C GLN A 154 -16.15 15.84 -31.15
N PHE A 155 -14.97 16.03 -31.73
CA PHE A 155 -13.89 15.08 -31.58
C PHE A 155 -12.53 15.77 -31.47
N CYS A 156 -11.60 15.13 -30.76
CA CYS A 156 -10.20 15.52 -30.76
C CYS A 156 -9.27 14.31 -30.75
N ASP A 157 -8.05 14.51 -31.27
CA ASP A 157 -7.03 13.47 -31.27
C ASP A 157 -6.39 13.36 -29.89
N VAL A 158 -6.33 12.14 -29.38
CA VAL A 158 -5.69 11.78 -28.11
C VAL A 158 -4.61 10.75 -28.39
N THR A 159 -3.44 10.93 -27.80
CA THR A 159 -2.38 9.93 -27.86
C THR A 159 -2.42 9.09 -26.59
N VAL A 160 -2.47 7.77 -26.74
CA VAL A 160 -2.45 6.81 -25.63
C VAL A 160 -1.09 6.11 -25.60
N THR A 161 -0.43 6.18 -24.45
CA THR A 161 0.88 5.54 -24.21
C THR A 161 0.86 4.68 -22.95
N ARG A 162 1.91 3.88 -22.73
CA ARG A 162 2.06 3.08 -21.51
C ARG A 162 2.43 3.97 -20.33
N ASP A 163 1.85 3.72 -19.16
CA ASP A 163 2.33 4.35 -17.92
C ASP A 163 3.60 3.65 -17.45
N PRO A 164 4.77 4.32 -17.40
CA PRO A 164 6.00 3.72 -16.88
C PRO A 164 5.94 3.42 -15.38
N ALA A 165 4.95 3.95 -14.64
CA ALA A 165 4.77 3.67 -13.21
C ALA A 165 3.89 2.43 -12.95
N ASP A 166 3.12 1.97 -13.93
CA ASP A 166 2.29 0.76 -13.86
C ASP A 166 2.36 0.02 -15.21
N ASP A 167 3.38 -0.81 -15.35
CA ASP A 167 3.66 -1.58 -16.55
C ASP A 167 2.67 -2.73 -16.78
N LEU A 168 1.76 -3.03 -15.85
CA LEU A 168 0.79 -4.10 -16.01
C LEU A 168 -0.54 -3.59 -16.56
N PHE A 169 -1.04 -2.49 -16.01
CA PHE A 169 -2.41 -2.05 -16.24
C PHE A 169 -2.52 -0.58 -16.61
N GLY A 170 -1.44 0.20 -16.53
CA GLY A 170 -1.47 1.65 -16.67
C GLY A 170 -1.34 2.15 -18.11
N LEU A 171 -2.18 3.13 -18.46
CA LEU A 171 -2.07 3.93 -19.67
C LEU A 171 -2.11 5.42 -19.36
N VAL A 172 -1.47 6.22 -20.22
CA VAL A 172 -1.47 7.67 -20.18
C VAL A 172 -2.15 8.21 -21.42
N LEU A 173 -3.15 9.05 -21.22
CA LEU A 173 -3.88 9.77 -22.26
C LEU A 173 -3.37 11.20 -22.32
N ASP A 174 -2.85 11.59 -23.48
CA ASP A 174 -2.30 12.91 -23.76
C ASP A 174 -3.15 13.63 -24.80
N GLY A 175 -3.52 14.88 -24.52
CA GLY A 175 -4.30 15.72 -25.43
C GLY A 175 -5.81 15.68 -25.21
N ILE A 176 -6.29 15.06 -24.11
CA ILE A 176 -7.71 15.01 -23.76
C ILE A 176 -8.32 16.41 -23.65
N LEU A 177 -9.63 16.49 -23.92
CA LEU A 177 -10.41 17.74 -23.95
C LEU A 177 -9.79 18.78 -24.90
N GLY A 178 -9.37 18.32 -26.07
CA GLY A 178 -8.60 19.10 -27.04
C GLY A 178 -9.33 20.31 -27.66
N GLN A 179 -8.63 20.96 -28.59
CA GLN A 179 -8.88 22.33 -29.07
C GLN A 179 -10.30 22.62 -29.59
N ASN A 180 -10.96 21.61 -30.15
CA ASN A 180 -12.31 21.75 -30.70
C ASN A 180 -13.39 21.67 -29.62
N TYR A 181 -13.05 21.17 -28.43
CA TYR A 181 -13.99 20.75 -27.40
C TYR A 181 -14.20 21.83 -26.33
N TRP A 182 -13.14 22.26 -25.64
CA TRP A 182 -13.21 23.25 -24.52
C TRP A 182 -12.46 24.56 -24.81
N TRP A 183 -12.29 24.89 -26.09
CA TRP A 183 -11.71 26.16 -26.61
C TRP A 183 -10.35 26.58 -26.03
N GLY A 184 -9.64 25.67 -25.37
CA GLY A 184 -8.27 25.83 -24.90
C GLY A 184 -7.27 25.06 -25.77
N PRO A 185 -5.98 25.40 -25.73
CA PRO A 185 -4.95 24.56 -26.34
C PRO A 185 -5.03 23.12 -25.78
N PRO A 186 -4.86 22.08 -26.63
CA PRO A 186 -4.81 20.70 -26.15
C PRO A 186 -3.65 20.56 -25.16
N GLY A 187 -3.87 19.82 -24.07
CA GLY A 187 -2.84 19.68 -23.05
C GLY A 187 -3.25 18.89 -21.81
N GLY A 188 -4.40 18.23 -21.83
CA GLY A 188 -4.79 17.37 -20.73
C GLY A 188 -3.96 16.09 -20.67
N HIS A 189 -3.61 15.69 -19.46
CA HIS A 189 -2.92 14.45 -19.13
C HIS A 189 -3.76 13.66 -18.14
N LEU A 190 -4.11 12.42 -18.46
CA LEU A 190 -4.86 11.52 -17.60
C LEU A 190 -4.18 10.16 -17.52
N VAL A 191 -4.07 9.60 -16.31
CA VAL A 191 -3.56 8.24 -16.09
C VAL A 191 -4.73 7.34 -15.72
N ILE A 192 -4.93 6.29 -16.52
CA ILE A 192 -5.97 5.29 -16.34
C ILE A 192 -5.37 3.92 -16.06
N LYS A 193 -6.16 3.04 -15.44
CA LYS A 193 -5.86 1.62 -15.28
C LYS A 193 -6.96 0.78 -15.89
N ILE A 194 -6.56 -0.26 -16.61
CA ILE A 194 -7.48 -1.21 -17.23
C ILE A 194 -7.44 -2.54 -16.46
N GLU A 195 -8.62 -3.05 -16.09
CA GLU A 195 -8.80 -4.35 -15.46
C GLU A 195 -9.39 -5.34 -16.47
N GLY A 196 -8.56 -6.25 -16.98
CA GLY A 196 -8.96 -7.20 -18.02
C GLY A 196 -9.98 -8.26 -17.58
N CYS A 197 -10.12 -8.52 -16.28
CA CYS A 197 -11.02 -9.56 -15.80
C CYS A 197 -12.51 -9.20 -15.94
N ASN A 198 -12.82 -7.90 -15.91
CA ASN A 198 -14.18 -7.40 -15.95
C ASN A 198 -14.38 -6.35 -17.06
N ASN A 199 -13.37 -6.12 -17.89
CA ASN A 199 -13.37 -5.11 -18.95
C ASN A 199 -13.70 -3.71 -18.41
N THR A 200 -13.11 -3.34 -17.26
CA THR A 200 -13.35 -2.04 -16.64
C THR A 200 -12.13 -1.15 -16.61
N LEU A 201 -12.38 0.15 -16.51
CA LEU A 201 -11.38 1.20 -16.46
C LEU A 201 -11.57 2.08 -15.22
N PHE A 202 -10.45 2.53 -14.64
CA PHE A 202 -10.42 3.43 -13.49
C PHE A 202 -9.40 4.54 -13.68
N PHE A 203 -9.58 5.66 -12.98
CA PHE A 203 -8.57 6.71 -12.93
C PHE A 203 -7.57 6.39 -11.83
N ASP A 204 -6.28 6.31 -12.19
CA ASP A 204 -5.21 6.26 -11.20
C ASP A 204 -4.91 7.66 -10.64
N LYS A 205 -4.94 8.66 -11.52
CA LYS A 205 -4.71 10.07 -11.18
C LYS A 205 -5.75 10.96 -11.85
N GLN A 206 -6.09 12.06 -11.19
CA GLN A 206 -6.96 13.08 -11.77
C GLN A 206 -6.32 13.68 -13.04
N ALA A 207 -7.17 14.10 -13.97
CA ALA A 207 -6.69 14.82 -15.15
C ALA A 207 -6.02 16.14 -14.74
N THR A 208 -4.89 16.45 -15.37
CA THR A 208 -4.13 17.69 -15.15
C THR A 208 -3.79 18.37 -16.48
N GLY A 209 -3.32 19.61 -16.44
CA GLY A 209 -2.83 20.33 -17.63
C GLY A 209 -3.92 20.98 -18.50
N ILE A 210 -5.19 20.77 -18.18
CA ILE A 210 -6.32 21.37 -18.91
C ILE A 210 -6.60 22.78 -18.36
N VAL A 211 -6.61 23.77 -19.25
CA VAL A 211 -6.93 25.16 -18.91
C VAL A 211 -8.02 25.68 -19.83
N ASP A 212 -9.19 25.93 -19.27
CA ASP A 212 -10.26 26.67 -19.94
C ASP A 212 -9.92 28.17 -19.97
N PRO A 213 -10.04 28.86 -21.11
CA PRO A 213 -9.67 30.27 -21.23
C PRO A 213 -10.54 31.21 -20.38
N THR A 214 -11.75 30.79 -20.03
CA THR A 214 -12.73 31.57 -19.25
C THR A 214 -12.71 31.18 -17.78
N TYR A 215 -12.63 29.88 -17.49
CA TYR A 215 -12.85 29.32 -16.14
C TYR A 215 -11.57 28.83 -15.46
N GLY A 216 -10.43 28.85 -16.14
CA GLY A 216 -9.13 28.47 -15.60
C GLY A 216 -8.90 26.96 -15.60
N MET A 217 -8.17 26.46 -14.59
CA MET A 217 -7.84 25.03 -14.49
C MET A 217 -9.10 24.16 -14.47
N VAL A 218 -9.10 23.13 -15.30
CA VAL A 218 -10.14 22.10 -15.34
C VAL A 218 -9.61 20.85 -14.64
N SER A 219 -10.44 20.25 -13.80
CA SER A 219 -10.22 18.92 -13.23
C SER A 219 -11.30 17.95 -13.67
N MET A 220 -10.95 16.68 -13.75
CA MET A 220 -11.86 15.60 -14.09
C MET A 220 -11.74 14.47 -13.07
N GLU A 221 -12.89 13.97 -12.62
CA GLU A 221 -13.01 12.81 -11.74
C GLU A 221 -14.02 11.82 -12.33
N LEU A 222 -13.90 10.52 -12.04
CA LEU A 222 -14.96 9.57 -12.42
C LEU A 222 -16.24 9.90 -11.65
N ASP A 223 -17.38 9.94 -12.34
CA ASP A 223 -18.65 10.24 -11.69
C ASP A 223 -19.11 9.08 -10.80
N GLY A 224 -19.28 9.33 -9.50
CA GLY A 224 -20.02 8.46 -8.58
C GLY A 224 -19.51 7.01 -8.42
N GLY A 225 -18.27 6.70 -8.80
CA GLY A 225 -17.76 5.33 -8.80
C GLY A 225 -18.24 4.48 -9.98
N VAL A 226 -18.80 5.10 -11.02
CA VAL A 226 -19.08 4.44 -12.30
C VAL A 226 -17.74 4.06 -12.91
N LYS A 227 -17.54 2.75 -13.07
CA LYS A 227 -16.37 2.21 -13.78
C LYS A 227 -16.49 2.55 -15.26
N GLY A 228 -15.37 2.92 -15.87
CA GLY A 228 -15.29 2.96 -17.33
C GLY A 228 -15.44 1.56 -17.91
N TRP A 229 -15.66 1.49 -19.21
CA TRP A 229 -15.73 0.27 -19.97
C TRP A 229 -14.58 0.22 -20.97
N ILE A 230 -14.17 -0.99 -21.34
CA ILE A 230 -13.29 -1.25 -22.48
C ILE A 230 -13.96 -2.28 -23.39
N ASP A 231 -13.69 -2.18 -24.68
CA ASP A 231 -13.97 -3.25 -25.63
C ASP A 231 -12.63 -3.85 -26.11
N PRO A 232 -12.31 -5.09 -25.73
CA PRO A 232 -11.05 -5.72 -26.12
C PRO A 232 -11.01 -6.17 -27.59
N GLU A 233 -12.13 -6.14 -28.32
CA GLU A 233 -12.18 -6.55 -29.74
C GLU A 233 -11.72 -5.40 -30.66
N ASP A 234 -12.10 -4.16 -30.36
CA ASP A 234 -11.74 -2.97 -31.15
C ASP A 234 -10.81 -1.99 -30.41
N TYR A 235 -10.46 -2.31 -29.15
CA TYR A 235 -9.60 -1.52 -28.27
C TYR A 235 -10.13 -0.12 -27.96
N SER A 236 -11.43 0.09 -28.16
CA SER A 236 -12.12 1.28 -27.68
C SER A 236 -12.36 1.21 -26.19
N PHE A 237 -12.52 2.38 -25.57
CA PHE A 237 -12.88 2.47 -24.16
C PHE A 237 -13.61 3.77 -23.90
N GLY A 238 -14.31 3.83 -22.78
CA GLY A 238 -15.03 5.04 -22.41
C GLY A 238 -15.36 5.09 -20.93
N TYR A 239 -15.74 6.27 -20.47
CA TYR A 239 -16.14 6.52 -19.09
C TYR A 239 -17.02 7.75 -18.98
N THR A 240 -17.68 7.90 -17.83
CA THR A 240 -18.38 9.14 -17.49
C THR A 240 -17.55 9.94 -16.50
N GLY A 241 -17.05 11.09 -16.94
CA GLY A 241 -16.20 11.99 -16.15
C GLY A 241 -16.98 13.22 -15.69
N LYS A 242 -16.89 13.55 -14.41
CA LYS A 242 -17.36 14.82 -13.86
C LYS A 242 -16.30 15.88 -14.04
N VAL A 243 -16.67 16.95 -14.75
CA VAL A 243 -15.79 18.06 -15.08
C VAL A 243 -16.02 19.22 -14.10
N THR A 244 -14.95 19.72 -13.50
CA THR A 244 -14.99 20.81 -12.53
C THR A 244 -13.98 21.88 -12.88
N VAL A 245 -14.37 23.14 -12.67
CA VAL A 245 -13.53 24.33 -12.82
C VAL A 245 -13.59 25.19 -11.57
N ALA A 246 -12.81 26.28 -11.52
CA ALA A 246 -12.86 27.23 -10.41
C ALA A 246 -14.27 27.83 -10.16
N ALA A 247 -15.09 27.98 -11.21
CA ALA A 247 -16.46 28.50 -11.13
C ALA A 247 -17.50 27.48 -10.64
N GLY A 248 -17.15 26.20 -10.51
CA GLY A 248 -18.06 25.14 -10.10
C GLY A 248 -17.96 23.88 -10.96
N SER A 249 -18.87 22.94 -10.76
CA SER A 249 -18.95 21.73 -11.58
C SER A 249 -19.83 21.98 -12.81
N PHE A 250 -19.37 21.51 -13.96
CA PHE A 250 -20.14 21.50 -15.21
C PHE A 250 -21.02 20.26 -15.38
N GLY A 251 -21.00 19.34 -14.41
CA GLY A 251 -21.71 18.07 -14.48
C GLY A 251 -20.83 16.93 -15.00
N ALA A 252 -21.50 15.82 -15.34
CA ALA A 252 -20.89 14.59 -15.82
C ALA A 252 -21.10 14.45 -17.33
N TYR A 253 -20.03 14.10 -18.05
CA TYR A 253 -20.00 13.94 -19.49
C TYR A 253 -19.48 12.54 -19.83
N PRO A 254 -20.06 11.85 -20.83
CA PRO A 254 -19.45 10.64 -21.36
C PRO A 254 -18.22 11.02 -22.19
N PHE A 255 -17.20 10.20 -22.13
CA PHE A 255 -16.01 10.28 -22.96
C PHE A 255 -15.79 8.91 -23.58
N GLU A 256 -15.67 8.86 -24.90
CA GLU A 256 -15.46 7.65 -25.69
C GLU A 256 -14.20 7.82 -26.52
N TYR A 257 -13.32 6.83 -26.46
CA TYR A 257 -12.04 6.81 -27.14
C TYR A 257 -12.08 5.69 -28.17
N THR A 258 -12.12 6.06 -29.45
CA THR A 258 -12.10 5.11 -30.56
C THR A 258 -10.70 5.08 -31.18
N LYS A 259 -10.11 3.90 -31.31
CA LYS A 259 -8.78 3.74 -31.91
C LYS A 259 -8.79 4.09 -33.40
N GLN A 260 -7.78 4.82 -33.89
CA GLN A 260 -7.63 5.21 -35.30
C GLN A 260 -6.83 4.19 -36.13
#